data_AF-A0A401ZI79-F1
#
_entry.id   AF-A0A401ZI79-F1
#
_cell.length_a   1.000
_cell.length_b   1.000
_cell.length_c   1.000
_cell.angle_alpha   90.00
_cell.angle_beta   90.00
_cell.angle_gamma   90.00
#
_symmetry.space_group_name_H-M   'P 1'
#
loop_
_entity.id
_entity.type
_entity.pdbx_description
1 polymer ?
#
loop_
_entity_poly.entity_id
_entity_poly.type
_entity_poly.pdbx_seq_one_letter_code
_entity_poly.pdbx_strand_id
1 'polypeptide(L)' 'MAINQLEEMKFQNQDLVLWHSRTALRLLPIPGVVVRQEMDKVIIRARVDDRLQEFAVSPAELVER' A
#
# COMPACT_ATOMS: atom_id res chain seq x y z
N MET A 1 15.68 30.11 -3.53
CA MET A 1 15.38 29.32 -2.32
C MET A 1 14.76 28.02 -2.79
N ALA A 2 15.47 26.91 -2.64
CA ALA A 2 15.04 25.61 -3.15
C ALA A 2 13.99 25.01 -2.21
N ILE A 3 12.77 24.83 -2.70
CA ILE A 3 11.76 24.01 -2.02
C ILE A 3 11.95 22.60 -2.59
N ASN A 4 12.87 21.83 -2.00
CA ASN A 4 12.86 20.39 -2.20
C ASN A 4 11.63 19.86 -1.45
N GLN A 5 10.49 19.81 -2.13
CA GLN A 5 9.38 18.96 -1.72
C GLN A 5 9.87 17.52 -1.82
N LEU A 6 10.48 17.03 -0.73
CA LEU A 6 10.52 15.60 -0.47
C LEU A 6 9.06 15.20 -0.35
N GLU A 7 8.51 14.58 -1.39
CA GLU A 7 7.26 13.84 -1.28
C GLU A 7 7.41 12.92 -0.07
N GLU A 8 6.69 13.22 1.01
CA GLU A 8 6.78 12.48 2.25
C GLU A 8 6.44 11.02 1.94
N MET A 9 7.46 10.15 2.02
CA MET A 9 7.27 8.70 1.96
C MET A 9 6.43 8.31 3.17
N LYS A 10 5.11 8.33 2.97
CA LYS A 10 4.11 8.09 4.01
C LYS A 10 4.22 6.68 4.61
N PHE A 11 4.71 5.71 3.84
CA PHE A 11 4.81 4.32 4.24
C PHE A 11 6.27 3.84 4.20
N GLN A 12 6.69 3.14 5.24
CA GLN A 12 8.02 2.54 5.33
C GLN A 12 8.00 1.07 4.93
N ASN A 13 9.16 0.56 4.51
CA ASN A 13 9.31 -0.86 4.23
C ASN A 13 9.01 -1.67 5.49
N GLN A 14 8.22 -2.74 5.33
CA GLN A 14 7.74 -3.66 6.37
C GLN A 14 6.58 -3.12 7.22
N ASP A 15 6.05 -1.94 6.94
CA ASP A 15 4.84 -1.45 7.61
C ASP A 15 3.65 -2.36 7.35
N LEU A 16 2.86 -2.59 8.40
CA LEU A 16 1.60 -3.30 8.30
C LEU A 16 0.51 -2.33 7.85
N VAL A 17 -0.19 -2.69 6.79
CA VAL A 17 -1.23 -1.86 6.20
C VAL A 17 -2.50 -2.66 5.94
N LEU A 18 -3.63 -1.97 5.99
CA LEU A 18 -4.91 -2.47 5.49
C LEU A 18 -5.15 -1.90 4.10
N TRP A 19 -5.28 -2.78 3.12
CA TRP A 19 -5.59 -2.41 1.75
C TRP A 19 -7.08 -2.53 1.46
N HIS A 20 -7.69 -1.39 1.14
CA HIS A 20 -9.08 -1.28 0.72
C HIS A 20 -9.17 -1.35 -0.80
N SER A 21 -9.10 -2.56 -1.36
CA SER A 21 -9.31 -2.76 -2.79
C SER A 21 -10.75 -2.37 -3.18
N ARG A 22 -10.91 -1.49 -4.17
CA ARG A 22 -12.22 -1.11 -4.70
C ARG A 22 -12.84 -2.15 -5.63
N THR A 23 -12.23 -3.33 -5.78
CA THR A 23 -12.86 -4.40 -6.56
C THR A 23 -14.12 -4.86 -5.84
N ALA A 24 -15.24 -4.82 -6.56
CA ALA A 24 -16.62 -5.09 -6.08
C ALA A 24 -16.85 -6.46 -5.40
N LEU A 25 -15.82 -7.30 -5.32
CA LEU A 25 -15.87 -8.66 -4.78
C LEU A 25 -15.37 -8.78 -3.33
N ARG A 26 -14.73 -7.74 -2.74
CA ARG A 26 -14.20 -7.83 -1.37
C ARG A 26 -14.67 -6.67 -0.51
N LEU A 27 -15.63 -6.96 0.37
CA LEU A 27 -16.18 -6.02 1.37
C LEU A 27 -15.21 -5.73 2.52
N LEU A 28 -14.19 -6.57 2.72
CA LEU A 28 -13.24 -6.46 3.84
C LEU A 28 -11.87 -5.99 3.36
N PRO A 29 -11.19 -5.11 4.11
CA PRO A 29 -9.83 -4.72 3.81
C PRO A 29 -8.88 -5.93 3.93
N ILE A 30 -7.92 -5.97 3.03
CA ILE A 30 -6.93 -7.05 2.94
C ILE A 30 -5.69 -6.62 3.72
N PRO A 31 -5.27 -7.38 4.74
CA PRO A 31 -4.02 -7.09 5.43
C PRO A 31 -2.84 -7.34 4.48
N GLY A 32 -1.89 -6.42 4.48
CA GLY A 32 -0.67 -6.48 3.68
C GLY A 32 0.52 -5.89 4.42
N VAL A 33 1.69 -6.10 3.83
CA VAL A 33 2.97 -5.54 4.31
C VAL A 33 3.54 -4.67 3.20
N VAL A 34 4.01 -3.48 3.54
CA VAL A 34 4.68 -2.60 2.56
C VAL A 34 6.03 -3.21 2.20
N VAL A 35 6.28 -3.40 0.91
CA VAL A 35 7.56 -3.89 0.38
C VAL A 35 8.45 -2.71 -0.01
N ARG A 36 7.86 -1.72 -0.67
CA ARG A 36 8.51 -0.47 -1.08
C ARG A 36 7.47 0.60 -1.44
N GLN A 37 7.85 1.86 -1.31
CA GLN A 37 7.09 2.99 -1.82
C GLN A 37 7.82 3.62 -3.01
N GLU A 38 7.08 3.86 -4.09
CA GLU A 38 7.47 4.66 -5.25
C GLU A 38 6.72 6.01 -5.20
N MET A 39 7.03 6.97 -6.09
CA MET A 39 6.46 8.32 -6.04
C MET A 39 4.91 8.33 -6.05
N ASP A 40 4.30 7.49 -6.89
CA ASP A 40 2.85 7.49 -7.15
C ASP A 40 2.10 6.30 -6.54
N LYS A 41 2.82 5.29 -6.03
CA LYS A 41 2.24 4.02 -5.61
C LYS A 41 3.04 3.36 -4.49
N VAL A 42 2.34 2.54 -3.72
CA VAL A 42 2.95 1.68 -2.71
C VAL A 42 2.86 0.25 -3.19
N ILE A 43 3.97 -0.47 -3.14
CA ILE A 43 4.00 -1.90 -3.42
C ILE A 43 3.81 -2.62 -2.10
N ILE A 44 2.69 -3.33 -1.98
CA ILE A 44 2.40 -4.16 -0.82
C ILE A 44 2.49 -5.63 -1.18
N ARG A 45 2.78 -6.47 -0.19
CA ARG A 45 2.62 -7.92 -0.27
C ARG A 45 1.43 -8.33 0.56
N ALA A 46 0.43 -8.92 -0.07
CA ALA A 46 -0.81 -9.32 0.57
C ALA A 46 -1.22 -10.72 0.12
N ARG A 47 -2.03 -11.39 0.95
CA ARG A 47 -2.60 -12.70 0.61
C ARG A 47 -3.99 -12.51 0.00
N VAL A 48 -4.14 -12.93 -1.26
CA VAL A 48 -5.39 -12.85 -2.03
C VAL A 48 -5.64 -14.23 -2.62
N ASP A 49 -6.83 -14.80 -2.37
CA ASP A 49 -7.22 -16.15 -2.82
C ASP A 49 -6.19 -17.23 -2.47
N ASP A 50 -5.73 -17.18 -1.21
CA ASP A 50 -4.70 -18.05 -0.62
C ASP A 50 -3.33 -18.02 -1.32
N ARG A 51 -3.08 -17.01 -2.15
CA ARG A 51 -1.78 -16.75 -2.78
C ARG A 51 -1.17 -15.47 -2.25
N LEU A 52 0.12 -15.53 -1.94
CA LEU A 52 0.89 -14.35 -1.55
C LEU A 52 1.42 -13.67 -2.82
N GLN A 53 1.03 -12.42 -3.05
CA GLN A 53 1.43 -11.68 -4.24
C GLN A 53 1.74 -10.21 -3.90
N GLU A 54 2.56 -9.57 -4.73
CA GLU A 54 2.81 -8.13 -4.66
C GLU A 54 1.79 -7.37 -5.49
N PHE A 55 1.25 -6.29 -4.92
CA PHE A 55 0.27 -5.42 -5.55
C PHE A 55 0.79 -3.98 -5.53
N ALA A 56 0.75 -3.33 -6.69
CA ALA A 56 0.91 -1.89 -6.79
C ALA A 56 -0.44 -1.23 -6.47
N VAL A 57 -0.49 -0.47 -5.38
CA VAL A 57 -1.73 0.16 -4.89
C VAL A 57 -1.51 1.64 -4.66
N SER A 58 -2.60 2.41 -4.73
CA SER A 58 -2.52 3.84 -4.41
C SER A 58 -2.33 4.02 -2.89
N PRO A 59 -1.50 4.98 -2.45
CA PRO A 59 -1.41 5.38 -1.04
C PRO A 59 -2.79 5.70 -0.41
N ALA A 60 -3.75 6.16 -1.21
CA ALA A 60 -5.11 6.49 -0.77
C ALA A 60 -5.98 5.25 -0.50
N GLU A 61 -5.57 4.07 -0.96
CA GLU A 61 -6.24 2.79 -0.68
C GLU A 61 -5.67 2.09 0.55
N LEU A 62 -4.64 2.67 1.18
CA LEU A 62 -3.95 2.11 2.33
C LEU A 62 -4.27 2.87 3.61
N VAL A 63 -4.46 2.10 4.68
CA VAL A 63 -4.59 2.61 6.05
C VAL A 63 -3.50 1.96 6.90
N GLU A 64 -2.70 2.78 7.58
CA GLU A 64 -1.70 2.33 8.57
C GLU A 64 -2.41 1.71 9.78
N ARG A 65 -1.78 0.69 10.38
CA ARG A 65 -2.30 0.00 11.56
C ARG A 65 -1.44 0.20 12.80
#